data_AF-A0A2V8DSM1-F1
#
_entry.id   AF-A0A2V8DSM1-F1
#
_cell.length_a   1.000
_cell.length_b   1.000
_cell.length_c   1.000
_cell.angle_alpha   90.00
_cell.angle_beta   90.00
_cell.angle_gamma   90.00
#
_symmetry.space_group_name_H-M   'P 1'
#
loop_
_entity.id
_entity.type
_entity.pdbx_description
1 polymer ?
#
loop_
_entity_poly.entity_id
_entity_poly.type
_entity_poly.pdbx_seq_one_letter_code
_entity_poly.pdbx_strand_id
1 'polypeptide(L)'
;MYDLAVPVDMKEEYKLPGGARISGSATYGRFRSFDVRVADEVAKPPTTITETITGMTLVEVQPGRFLMGSPTSEAGRVDDERSHEVTIGRPFLLGRFEVTQEQWHGRSFLPC
;
A
#
# COMPACT_ATOMS: atom_id res chain seq x y z
N MET A 1 28.87 14.57 -40.02
CA MET A 1 29.28 15.08 -38.69
C MET A 1 28.02 15.06 -37.85
N TYR A 2 27.82 14.04 -37.02
CA TYR A 2 26.60 13.91 -36.23
C TYR A 2 26.81 14.57 -34.88
N ASP A 3 26.02 15.60 -34.60
CA ASP A 3 25.98 16.31 -33.33
C ASP A 3 25.16 15.46 -32.35
N LEU A 4 25.83 14.60 -31.59
CA LEU A 4 25.19 13.78 -30.57
C LEU A 4 24.91 14.70 -29.37
N ALA A 5 23.76 15.36 -29.36
CA ALA A 5 23.33 16.21 -28.26
C ALA A 5 23.08 15.36 -26.99
N VAL A 6 24.14 15.10 -26.22
CA VAL A 6 24.02 14.45 -24.92
C VAL A 6 23.40 15.46 -23.95
N PRO A 7 22.23 15.19 -23.35
CA PRO A 7 21.62 16.10 -22.40
C PRO A 7 22.53 16.25 -21.18
N VAL A 8 22.84 17.51 -20.84
CA VAL A 8 23.74 17.89 -19.72
C VAL A 8 23.18 17.41 -18.37
N ASP A 9 21.86 17.26 -18.27
CA ASP A 9 21.14 16.75 -17.11
C ASP A 9 20.31 15.52 -17.48
N MET A 10 20.61 14.39 -16.84
CA MET A 10 19.82 13.18 -16.95
C MET A 10 18.92 13.06 -15.71
N LYS A 11 17.60 13.06 -15.90
CA LYS A 11 16.62 12.82 -14.84
C LYS A 11 16.04 11.44 -15.02
N GLU A 12 16.24 10.58 -14.03
CA GLU A 12 15.69 9.23 -13.99
C GLU A 12 14.63 9.14 -12.89
N GLU A 13 13.46 8.62 -13.23
CA GLU A 13 12.39 8.37 -12.28
C GLU A 13 12.01 6.89 -12.29
N TYR A 14 12.14 6.25 -11.13
CA TYR A 14 11.80 4.84 -10.94
C TYR A 14 10.62 4.71 -9.97
N LYS A 15 9.60 3.96 -10.39
CA LYS A 15 8.50 3.52 -9.53
C LYS A 15 8.82 2.14 -8.98
N LEU A 16 8.91 2.03 -7.67
CA LEU A 16 9.06 0.74 -6.99
C LEU A 16 7.70 0.09 -6.75
N PRO A 17 7.62 -1.26 -6.67
CA PRO A 17 6.43 -1.93 -6.17
C PRO A 17 6.16 -1.49 -4.72
N GLY A 18 4.99 -0.93 -4.46
CA GLY A 18 4.65 -0.29 -3.18
C GLY A 18 4.45 1.23 -3.24
N GLY A 19 4.53 1.85 -4.43
CA GLY A 19 4.15 3.25 -4.64
C GLY A 19 5.27 4.27 -4.36
N ALA A 20 6.41 3.81 -3.84
CA ALA A 20 7.58 4.66 -3.65
C ALA A 20 8.15 5.15 -5.00
N ARG A 21 8.47 6.45 -5.07
CA ARG A 21 9.06 7.10 -6.24
C ARG A 21 10.48 7.55 -5.91
N ILE A 22 11.43 7.12 -6.72
CA ILE A 22 12.83 7.57 -6.63
C ILE A 22 13.10 8.44 -7.84
N SER A 23 13.45 9.71 -7.63
CA SER A 23 13.96 10.60 -8.68
C SER A 23 15.45 10.83 -8.48
N GLY A 24 16.26 10.43 -9.46
CA GLY A 24 17.67 10.78 -9.56
C GLY A 24 17.88 11.87 -10.61
N SER A 25 18.73 12.85 -10.33
CA SER A 25 19.24 13.77 -11.35
C SER A 25 20.76 13.74 -11.34
N ALA A 26 21.37 13.41 -12.48
CA ALA A 26 22.82 13.39 -12.64
C ALA A 26 23.23 14.36 -13.76
N THR A 27 24.15 15.28 -13.44
CA THR A 27 24.76 16.23 -14.40
C THR A 27 26.16 15.75 -14.77
N TYR A 28 26.43 15.53 -16.06
CA TYR A 28 27.75 15.04 -16.50
C TYR A 28 28.74 16.21 -16.57
N GLY A 29 29.67 16.29 -15.61
CA GLY A 29 30.78 17.26 -15.64
C GLY A 29 31.22 17.83 -14.29
N ARG A 30 30.42 17.70 -13.24
CA ARG A 30 30.77 18.21 -11.90
C ARG A 30 30.07 17.40 -10.82
N PHE A 31 30.62 16.22 -10.51
CA PHE A 31 30.13 15.39 -9.41
C PHE A 31 30.09 16.21 -8.12
N ARG A 32 28.90 16.54 -7.62
CA ARG A 32 28.56 16.77 -6.19
C ARG A 32 27.12 17.22 -6.02
N SER A 33 26.21 16.26 -6.05
CA SER A 33 25.20 15.99 -5.02
C SER A 33 24.12 15.10 -5.63
N PHE A 34 23.88 13.94 -5.02
CA PHE A 34 22.66 13.18 -5.28
C PHE A 34 21.69 13.59 -4.19
N ASP A 35 20.83 14.57 -4.47
CA ASP A 35 19.73 14.95 -3.59
C ASP A 35 18.62 13.90 -3.72
N VAL A 36 18.78 12.78 -3.01
CA VAL A 36 17.75 11.74 -2.89
C VAL A 36 16.64 12.29 -1.99
N ARG A 37 15.62 12.90 -2.60
CA ARG A 37 14.36 13.21 -1.91
C ARG A 37 13.53 11.94 -1.87
N VAL A 38 13.65 11.17 -0.80
CA VAL A 38 12.66 10.13 -0.53
C VAL A 38 11.41 10.85 -0.03
N ALA A 39 10.38 10.93 -0.89
CA ALA A 39 9.04 11.32 -0.46
C ALA A 39 8.45 10.13 0.31
N ASP A 40 9.02 9.88 1.48
CA ASP A 40 8.66 8.77 2.34
C ASP A 40 7.44 9.18 3.16
N GLU A 41 6.27 8.79 2.68
CA GLU A 41 5.43 8.01 3.57
C GLU A 41 5.99 6.58 3.54
N VAL A 42 7.08 6.30 4.28
CA VAL A 42 7.33 4.92 4.70
C VAL A 42 6.13 4.58 5.57
N ALA A 43 5.10 4.00 4.96
CA ALA A 43 3.99 3.44 5.69
C ALA A 43 4.61 2.46 6.69
N LYS A 44 4.58 2.83 7.98
CA LYS A 44 5.02 1.96 9.08
C LYS A 44 4.46 0.57 8.78
N PRO A 45 5.28 -0.49 8.81
CA PRO A 45 4.79 -1.83 8.51
C PRO A 45 3.58 -2.10 9.41
N PRO A 46 2.45 -2.54 8.82
CA PRO A 46 1.22 -2.68 9.57
C PRO A 46 1.43 -3.66 10.73
N THR A 47 1.06 -3.24 11.93
CA THR A 47 1.19 -4.06 13.13
C THR A 47 0.34 -5.32 12.97
N THR A 48 0.97 -6.48 13.05
CA THR A 48 0.33 -7.78 12.84
C THR A 48 0.30 -8.54 14.17
N ILE A 49 -0.88 -9.08 14.51
CA ILE A 49 -1.14 -9.83 15.75
C ILE A 49 -1.69 -11.20 15.36
N THR A 50 -1.23 -12.25 16.04
CA THR A 50 -1.81 -13.60 15.89
C THR A 50 -2.71 -13.90 17.08
N GLU A 51 -4.00 -14.10 16.82
CA GLU A 51 -4.97 -14.48 17.84
C GLU A 51 -4.69 -15.88 18.36
N THR A 52 -4.62 -16.03 19.69
CA THR A 52 -4.17 -17.29 20.31
C THR A 52 -5.21 -18.40 20.24
N ILE A 53 -6.50 -18.05 20.25
CA ILE A 53 -7.60 -19.02 20.28
C ILE A 53 -7.87 -19.59 18.89
N THR A 54 -7.98 -18.70 17.90
CA THR A 54 -8.36 -19.06 16.53
C THR A 54 -7.16 -19.28 15.61
N GLY A 55 -5.97 -18.78 16.00
CA GLY A 55 -4.79 -18.78 15.12
C GLY A 55 -4.88 -17.77 13.97
N MET A 56 -5.86 -16.86 13.98
CA MET A 56 -6.03 -15.88 12.92
C MET A 56 -4.92 -14.82 12.96
N THR A 57 -4.42 -14.45 11.78
CA THR A 57 -3.51 -13.31 11.62
C THR A 57 -4.33 -12.05 11.39
N LEU A 58 -4.30 -11.13 12.36
CA LEU A 58 -4.95 -9.83 12.31
C LEU A 58 -3.94 -8.73 12.01
N VAL A 59 -4.39 -7.73 11.27
CA VAL A 59 -3.61 -6.56 10.89
C VAL A 59 -4.29 -5.30 11.42
N GLU A 60 -3.52 -4.42 12.05
CA GLU A 60 -4.01 -3.11 12.51
C GLU A 60 -4.13 -2.14 11.33
N VAL A 61 -5.37 -1.73 11.06
CA VAL A 61 -5.70 -0.67 10.11
C VAL A 61 -5.70 0.65 10.87
N GLN A 62 -4.80 1.55 10.46
CA GLN A 62 -4.67 2.88 11.06
C GLN A 62 -5.86 3.78 10.71
N PRO A 63 -6.18 4.78 11.56
CA PRO A 63 -7.19 5.77 11.23
C PRO A 63 -6.83 6.51 9.95
N GLY A 64 -7.83 6.84 9.15
CA GLY A 64 -7.63 7.43 7.82
C GLY A 64 -8.93 7.77 7.11
N ARG A 65 -8.80 8.32 5.92
CA ARG A 65 -9.92 8.66 5.03
C ARG A 65 -9.73 7.96 3.70
N PHE A 66 -10.81 7.41 3.15
CA PHE A 66 -10.80 6.81 1.82
C PHE A 66 -12.16 6.98 1.15
N LEU A 67 -12.17 6.90 -0.18
CA LEU A 67 -13.40 6.93 -0.97
C LEU A 67 -13.92 5.48 -1.08
N MET A 68 -15.13 5.22 -0.60
CA MET A 68 -15.78 3.91 -0.68
C MET A 68 -16.91 3.94 -1.71
N GLY A 69 -17.03 2.86 -2.50
CA GLY A 69 -17.99 2.72 -3.59
C GLY A 69 -17.31 2.80 -4.96
N SER A 70 -18.10 2.67 -6.03
CA SER A 70 -17.62 2.72 -7.41
C SER A 70 -18.00 4.05 -8.09
N PRO A 71 -17.25 4.49 -9.11
CA PRO A 71 -17.63 5.61 -9.97
C PRO A 71 -18.95 5.34 -10.70
N THR A 72 -19.66 6.39 -11.13
CA THR A 72 -20.93 6.22 -11.87
C THR A 72 -20.75 5.65 -13.27
N SER A 73 -19.51 5.66 -13.78
CA SER A 73 -19.16 5.18 -15.12
C SER A 73 -18.64 3.74 -15.15
N GLU A 74 -18.54 3.07 -14.00
CA GLU A 74 -18.02 1.70 -13.94
C GLU A 74 -19.06 0.70 -14.51
N ALA A 75 -18.63 -0.11 -15.48
CA ALA A 75 -19.50 -1.10 -16.09
C ALA A 75 -19.82 -2.23 -15.11
N GLY A 76 -21.09 -2.61 -14.99
CA GLY A 76 -21.53 -3.67 -14.06
C GLY A 76 -21.84 -3.20 -12.64
N ARG A 77 -21.70 -1.90 -12.37
CA ARG A 77 -22.14 -1.27 -11.12
C ARG A 77 -23.65 -1.46 -10.89
N VAL A 78 -24.03 -1.63 -9.62
CA VAL A 78 -25.41 -1.56 -9.12
C VAL A 78 -25.69 -0.29 -8.29
N ASP A 79 -26.96 -0.04 -7.98
CA ASP A 79 -27.45 1.24 -7.42
C ASP A 79 -26.91 1.56 -6.01
N ASP A 80 -26.53 0.55 -5.23
CA ASP A 80 -26.05 0.69 -3.85
C ASP A 80 -24.54 0.99 -3.74
N GLU A 81 -23.80 1.08 -4.85
CA GLU A 81 -22.36 1.33 -4.86
C GLU A 81 -21.97 2.82 -4.95
N ARG A 82 -22.78 3.72 -4.39
CA ARG A 82 -22.51 5.17 -4.48
C ARG A 82 -21.20 5.55 -3.77
N SER A 83 -20.27 6.12 -4.54
CA SER A 83 -19.04 6.73 -4.03
C SER A 83 -19.31 7.79 -2.96
N HIS A 84 -18.69 7.64 -1.79
CA HIS A 84 -18.70 8.61 -0.69
C HIS A 84 -17.42 8.52 0.15
N GLU A 85 -17.02 9.62 0.78
CA GLU A 85 -15.84 9.64 1.66
C GLU A 85 -16.18 9.00 3.02
N VAL A 86 -15.36 8.03 3.42
CA VAL A 86 -15.45 7.35 4.72
C VAL A 86 -14.25 7.75 5.58
N THR A 87 -14.52 8.11 6.83
CA THR A 87 -13.49 8.43 7.82
C THR A 87 -13.47 7.37 8.91
N ILE A 88 -12.32 6.72 9.08
CA ILE A 88 -12.06 5.80 10.20
C ILE A 88 -11.31 6.59 11.27
N GLY A 89 -11.99 6.89 12.38
CA GLY A 89 -11.44 7.74 13.45
C GLY A 89 -10.58 7.03 14.48
N ARG A 90 -10.60 5.69 14.52
CA ARG A 90 -9.84 4.87 15.48
C ARG A 90 -9.22 3.67 14.78
N PRO A 91 -8.02 3.23 15.17
CA PRO A 91 -7.44 2.02 14.62
C PRO A 91 -8.30 0.81 14.99
N PHE A 92 -8.32 -0.20 14.13
CA PHE A 92 -9.02 -1.46 14.36
C PHE A 92 -8.26 -2.63 13.72
N LEU A 93 -8.55 -3.84 14.17
CA LEU A 93 -7.94 -5.06 13.65
C LEU A 93 -8.82 -5.68 12.56
N LEU A 94 -8.20 -6.08 11.45
CA LEU A 94 -8.84 -6.79 10.34
C LEU A 94 -8.11 -8.11 10.06
N GLY A 95 -8.85 -9.17 9.76
CA GLY A 95 -8.26 -10.43 9.30
C GLY A 95 -7.45 -10.22 8.03
N ARG A 96 -6.18 -10.65 8.02
CA ARG A 96 -5.34 -10.61 6.81
C ARG A 96 -5.91 -11.48 5.69
N PHE A 97 -6.59 -12.56 6.08
CA PHE A 97 -7.19 -13.53 5.20
C PHE A 97 -8.65 -13.75 5.61
N GLU A 98 -9.43 -14.31 4.68
CA GLU A 98 -10.75 -14.83 4.99
C GLU A 98 -10.67 -15.94 6.04
N VAL A 99 -11.72 -16.07 6.83
CA VAL A 99 -11.82 -17.10 7.87
C VAL A 99 -11.81 -18.48 7.20
N THR A 100 -10.92 -19.35 7.62
CA THR A 100 -10.87 -20.72 7.10
C THR A 100 -11.90 -21.61 7.79
N GLN A 101 -12.30 -22.70 7.13
CA GLN A 101 -13.20 -23.69 7.75
C GLN A 101 -12.62 -24.25 9.06
N GLU A 102 -11.31 -24.50 9.12
CA GLU A 102 -10.66 -24.95 10.36
C GLU A 102 -10.83 -23.94 11.50
N GLN A 103 -10.63 -22.66 11.21
CA GLN A 103 -10.81 -21.57 12.18
C GLN A 103 -12.27 -21.46 12.63
N TRP A 104 -13.23 -21.67 11.73
CA TRP A 104 -14.67 -21.63 12.02
C TRP A 104 -15.14 -22.78 12.93
N HIS A 105 -14.71 -24.01 12.65
CA HIS A 105 -15.05 -25.17 13.50
C HIS A 105 -14.42 -25.10 14.90
N GLY A 106 -13.50 -24.14 15.09
CA GLY A 106 -12.75 -23.94 16.31
C GLY A 106 -11.69 -25.02 16.49
N ARG A 107 -10.65 -24.69 17.25
CA ARG A 107 -9.63 -25.64 17.71
C ARG A 107 -10.20 -26.55 18.83
N SER A 108 -11.36 -27.15 18.54
CA SER A 108 -12.15 -28.03 19.40
C SER A 108 -11.61 -29.47 19.41
N PHE A 109 -10.62 -29.75 18.57
CA PHE A 109 -9.92 -31.04 18.52
C PHE A 109 -8.76 -31.08 19.53
N LEU A 110 -9.04 -30.81 20.81
CA LEU A 110 -8.21 -31.40 21.87
C LEU A 110 -8.50 -32.90 21.84
N PRO A 111 -7.54 -33.78 21.46
CA PRO A 111 -7.71 -35.18 21.76
C PRO A 111 -7.79 -35.33 23.28
N CYS A 112 -8.72 -36.19 23.72
CA CYS A 112 -8.81 -36.68 25.09
C CYS A 112 -7.47 -37.29 25.56
#